data_AF-A0A1D2RTR4-F1
#
_entry.id   AF-A0A1D2RTR4-F1
#
_cell.length_a   1.000
_cell.length_b   1.000
_cell.length_c   1.000
_cell.angle_alpha   90.00
_cell.angle_beta   90.00
_cell.angle_gamma   90.00
#
_symmetry.space_group_name_H-M   'P 1'
#
loop_
_entity.id
_entity.type
_entity.pdbx_description
1 polymer ?
#
loop_
_entity_poly.entity_id
_entity_poly.type
_entity_poly.pdbx_seq_one_letter_code
_entity_poly.pdbx_strand_id
1 'polypeptide(L)'
;MARTLLFVKHRLPVLWTLVDWLNARLFAFRHASRMRGVVDEVCSEFLLPGFEFRSLGASDLLALSLLIERQGEDRLRYFQPHGFDPRTLGRMLSNPAFLMFGVWEKDEICGYFFLRCFWNRRCFVGRLIDKEFERRGIGRVMNQIMYHIAWRAGFRCMTTISRHNRAVMRSHERNPHARLLGELPNDYLLVEFTQDVREGGGIKA
;
A
#
# COMPACT_ATOMS: atom_id res chain seq x y z
N MET A 1 -16.52 6.10 -20.92
CA MET A 1 -15.33 6.64 -20.23
C MET A 1 -14.31 5.58 -19.79
N ALA A 2 -14.71 4.38 -19.32
CA ALA A 2 -13.74 3.34 -18.93
C ALA A 2 -12.90 2.77 -20.09
N ARG A 3 -13.46 2.68 -21.31
CA ARG A 3 -12.77 2.18 -22.51
C ARG A 3 -11.63 3.09 -23.01
N THR A 4 -11.78 4.41 -22.91
CA THR A 4 -10.76 5.37 -23.36
C THR A 4 -9.54 5.38 -22.44
N LEU A 5 -9.74 5.22 -21.12
CA LEU A 5 -8.65 5.09 -20.15
C LEU A 5 -7.83 3.80 -20.35
N LEU A 6 -8.49 2.68 -20.68
CA LEU A 6 -7.81 1.42 -21.03
C LEU A 6 -7.06 1.52 -22.37
N PHE A 7 -7.62 2.24 -23.36
CA PHE A 7 -6.96 2.48 -24.65
C PHE A 7 -5.68 3.32 -24.52
N VAL A 8 -5.72 4.38 -23.70
CA VAL A 8 -4.53 5.21 -23.40
C VAL A 8 -3.45 4.41 -22.67
N LYS A 9 -3.84 3.54 -21.72
CA LYS A 9 -2.91 2.67 -20.99
C LYS A 9 -2.09 1.75 -21.91
N HIS A 10 -2.68 1.25 -22.99
CA HIS A 10 -2.03 0.28 -23.87
C HIS A 10 -1.35 0.88 -25.10
N ARG A 11 -1.72 2.09 -25.54
CA ARG A 11 -1.10 2.73 -26.73
C ARG A 11 -0.24 3.96 -26.46
N LEU A 12 -0.27 4.55 -25.25
CA LEU A 12 0.46 5.78 -24.95
C LEU A 12 1.14 5.71 -23.57
N PRO A 13 2.15 4.83 -23.39
CA PRO A 13 2.89 4.71 -22.13
C PRO A 13 3.50 6.04 -21.67
N VAL A 14 3.85 6.92 -22.61
CA VAL A 14 4.35 8.27 -22.33
C VAL A 14 3.32 9.14 -21.59
N LEU A 15 2.04 9.06 -21.97
CA LEU A 15 0.98 9.81 -21.28
C LEU A 15 0.75 9.29 -19.85
N TRP A 16 0.86 7.98 -19.64
CA TRP A 16 0.75 7.42 -18.30
C TRP A 16 1.90 7.87 -17.40
N THR A 17 3.13 7.88 -17.91
CA THR A 17 4.30 8.41 -17.20
C THR A 17 4.14 9.89 -16.86
N LEU A 18 3.58 10.68 -17.78
CA LEU A 18 3.29 12.10 -17.53
C LEU A 18 2.25 12.31 -16.43
N VAL A 19 1.16 11.52 -16.45
CA VAL A 19 0.12 11.57 -15.41
C VAL A 19 0.69 11.20 -14.05
N ASP A 20 1.51 10.14 -13.97
CA ASP A 20 2.14 9.71 -12.73
C ASP A 20 3.13 10.76 -12.21
N TRP A 21 3.94 11.36 -13.09
CA TRP A 21 4.85 12.45 -12.76
C TRP A 21 4.11 13.69 -12.24
N LEU A 22 3.02 14.08 -12.90
CA LEU A 22 2.20 15.21 -12.46
C LEU A 22 1.58 14.94 -11.09
N ASN A 23 1.05 13.73 -10.87
CA ASN A 23 0.54 13.32 -9.57
C ASN A 23 1.62 13.40 -8.49
N ALA A 24 2.81 12.86 -8.75
CA ALA A 24 3.95 12.89 -7.84
C ALA A 24 4.35 14.32 -7.46
N ARG A 25 4.44 15.22 -8.46
CA ARG A 25 4.79 16.63 -8.26
C ARG A 25 3.75 17.36 -7.40
N LEU A 26 2.45 17.20 -7.72
CA LEU A 26 1.35 17.81 -6.99
C LEU A 26 1.25 17.28 -5.56
N PHE A 27 1.43 15.97 -5.37
CA PHE A 27 1.48 15.36 -4.06
C PHE A 27 2.67 15.89 -3.23
N ALA A 28 3.86 15.97 -3.82
CA ALA A 28 5.06 16.47 -3.17
C ALA A 28 4.86 17.91 -2.66
N PHE A 29 4.28 18.76 -3.51
CA PHE A 29 4.01 20.15 -3.18
C PHE A 29 2.97 20.31 -2.07
N ARG A 30 1.88 19.54 -2.12
CA ARG A 30 0.70 19.80 -1.28
C ARG A 30 0.62 18.96 0.01
N HIS A 31 1.17 17.75 0.00
CA HIS A 31 0.89 16.76 1.05
C HIS A 31 2.14 16.11 1.65
N ALA A 32 3.28 16.07 0.94
CA ALA A 32 4.42 15.27 1.40
C ALA A 32 4.97 15.69 2.78
N SER A 33 4.99 16.98 3.11
CA SER A 33 5.47 17.42 4.43
C SER A 33 4.60 16.92 5.56
N ARG A 34 3.26 17.03 5.43
CA ARG A 34 2.31 16.50 6.41
C ARG A 34 2.41 14.99 6.48
N MET A 35 2.52 14.33 5.32
CA MET A 35 2.60 12.88 5.24
C MET A 35 3.82 12.34 5.99
N ARG A 36 5.00 12.95 5.82
CA ARG A 36 6.22 12.54 6.54
C ARG A 36 6.05 12.60 8.06
N GLY A 37 5.54 13.71 8.60
CA GLY A 37 5.32 13.82 10.05
C GLY A 37 4.36 12.76 10.59
N VAL A 38 3.28 12.46 9.84
CA VAL A 38 2.34 11.40 10.22
C VAL A 38 2.98 10.00 10.13
N VAL A 39 3.82 9.76 9.11
CA VAL A 39 4.53 8.49 8.96
C VAL A 39 5.42 8.22 10.18
N ASP A 40 6.23 9.20 10.58
CA ASP A 40 7.16 9.06 11.70
C ASP A 40 6.40 8.77 13.01
N GLU A 41 5.31 9.50 13.26
CA GLU A 41 4.43 9.30 14.41
C GLU A 41 3.83 7.88 14.44
N VAL A 42 3.17 7.48 13.34
CA VAL A 42 2.44 6.21 13.27
C VAL A 42 3.38 5.00 13.32
N CYS A 43 4.55 5.05 12.65
CA CYS A 43 5.53 3.97 12.71
C CYS A 43 6.10 3.77 14.12
N SER A 44 6.18 4.83 14.94
CA SER A 44 6.62 4.73 16.34
C SER A 44 5.54 4.20 17.30
N GLU A 45 4.25 4.35 16.95
CA GLU A 45 3.11 3.98 17.78
C GLU A 45 2.74 2.50 17.66
N PHE A 46 2.70 1.97 16.43
CA PHE A 46 2.23 0.60 16.17
C PHE A 46 3.39 -0.39 16.17
N LEU A 47 3.57 -1.07 17.30
CA LEU A 47 4.67 -2.00 17.52
C LEU A 47 4.20 -3.46 17.58
N LEU A 48 5.10 -4.37 17.21
CA LEU A 48 4.95 -5.80 17.42
C LEU A 48 6.25 -6.36 17.98
N PRO A 49 6.27 -6.97 19.18
CA PRO A 49 7.50 -7.51 19.76
C PRO A 49 8.22 -8.46 18.80
N GLY A 50 9.53 -8.25 18.64
CA GLY A 50 10.38 -9.04 17.73
C GLY A 50 10.41 -8.54 16.28
N PHE A 51 9.62 -7.52 15.94
CA PHE A 51 9.54 -6.96 14.59
C PHE A 51 9.74 -5.45 14.56
N GLU A 52 10.43 -4.99 13.53
CA GLU A 52 10.60 -3.57 13.24
C GLU A 52 9.83 -3.19 11.97
N PHE A 53 9.13 -2.06 12.01
CA PHE A 53 8.40 -1.49 10.87
C PHE A 53 8.99 -0.12 10.56
N ARG A 54 9.59 0.04 9.38
CA ARG A 54 10.22 1.32 8.98
C ARG A 54 10.10 1.59 7.48
N SER A 55 10.24 2.85 7.10
CA SER A 55 10.32 3.24 5.69
C SER A 55 11.55 2.62 5.03
N LEU A 56 11.38 2.20 3.78
CA LEU A 56 12.48 1.65 2.98
C LEU A 56 13.34 2.76 2.42
N GLY A 57 14.66 2.55 2.44
CA GLY A 57 15.66 3.36 1.76
C GLY A 57 16.29 2.64 0.56
N ALA A 58 17.21 3.32 -0.12
CA ALA A 58 17.89 2.76 -1.29
C ALA A 58 18.72 1.51 -0.97
N SER A 59 19.27 1.43 0.26
CA SER A 59 20.01 0.28 0.77
C SER A 59 19.15 -0.97 0.95
N ASP A 60 17.84 -0.82 1.13
CA ASP A 60 16.94 -1.94 1.41
C ASP A 60 16.37 -2.58 0.13
N LEU A 61 16.58 -1.95 -1.04
CA LEU A 61 16.00 -2.40 -2.32
C LEU A 61 16.42 -3.81 -2.73
N LEU A 62 17.68 -4.18 -2.43
CA LEU A 62 18.18 -5.53 -2.71
C LEU A 62 17.43 -6.57 -1.86
N ALA A 63 17.28 -6.31 -0.56
CA ALA A 63 16.55 -7.20 0.34
C ALA A 63 15.08 -7.33 -0.09
N LEU A 64 14.45 -6.22 -0.52
CA LEU A 64 13.09 -6.24 -1.05
C LEU A 64 12.97 -7.08 -2.34
N SER A 65 13.90 -6.94 -3.28
CA SER A 65 13.93 -7.74 -4.51
C SER A 65 13.96 -9.23 -4.18
N LEU A 66 14.85 -9.63 -3.27
CA LEU A 66 14.99 -11.02 -2.82
C LEU A 66 13.74 -11.55 -2.10
N LEU A 67 13.10 -10.72 -1.26
CA LEU A 67 11.83 -11.07 -0.60
C LEU A 67 10.74 -11.36 -1.62
N ILE A 68 10.65 -10.54 -2.68
CA ILE A 68 9.63 -10.70 -3.71
C ILE A 68 9.90 -11.95 -4.55
N GLU A 69 11.14 -12.13 -5.00
CA GLU A 69 11.56 -13.27 -5.81
C GLU A 69 11.25 -14.61 -5.13
N ARG A 70 11.46 -14.74 -3.82
CA ARG A 70 11.22 -15.98 -3.08
C ARG A 70 9.75 -16.33 -2.83
N GLN A 71 8.78 -15.45 -3.15
CA GLN A 71 7.35 -15.75 -2.95
C GLN A 71 6.78 -16.75 -3.96
N GLY A 72 7.43 -16.92 -5.11
CA GLY A 72 6.95 -17.74 -6.22
C GLY A 72 5.81 -17.08 -7.03
N GLU A 73 5.64 -17.53 -8.28
CA GLU A 73 4.73 -16.92 -9.25
C GLU A 73 3.25 -16.95 -8.82
N ASP A 74 2.82 -18.02 -8.16
CA ASP A 74 1.43 -18.20 -7.73
C ASP A 74 0.97 -17.15 -6.71
N ARG A 75 1.86 -16.73 -5.81
CA ARG A 75 1.57 -15.69 -4.81
C ARG A 75 1.63 -14.30 -5.43
N LEU A 76 2.55 -14.10 -6.36
CA LEU A 76 2.69 -12.83 -7.08
C LEU A 76 1.59 -12.62 -8.13
N ARG A 77 0.88 -13.67 -8.55
CA ARG A 77 -0.20 -13.61 -9.55
C ARG A 77 -1.22 -12.48 -9.32
N TYR A 78 -1.52 -12.19 -8.05
CA TYR A 78 -2.46 -11.11 -7.67
C TYR A 78 -1.79 -9.92 -7.01
N PHE A 79 -0.47 -9.98 -6.79
CA PHE A 79 0.34 -8.91 -6.23
C PHE A 79 1.34 -8.43 -7.29
N GLN A 80 0.82 -7.92 -8.41
CA GLN A 80 1.65 -7.31 -9.47
C GLN A 80 1.46 -5.79 -9.51
N PRO A 81 1.96 -5.03 -8.51
CA PRO A 81 1.91 -3.59 -8.60
C PRO A 81 2.76 -3.10 -9.78
N HIS A 82 4.02 -3.57 -9.91
CA HIS A 82 5.03 -3.14 -10.89
C HIS A 82 6.05 -4.27 -11.17
N GLY A 83 7.02 -4.03 -12.06
CA GLY A 83 8.18 -4.92 -12.22
C GLY A 83 9.00 -5.00 -10.92
N PHE A 84 9.50 -6.19 -10.60
CA PHE A 84 10.15 -6.47 -9.31
C PHE A 84 11.67 -6.32 -9.34
N ASP A 85 12.23 -5.81 -10.44
CA ASP A 85 13.66 -5.58 -10.55
C ASP A 85 14.11 -4.35 -9.73
N PRO A 86 15.35 -4.32 -9.22
CA PRO A 86 15.85 -3.20 -8.41
C PRO A 86 15.77 -1.83 -9.09
N ARG A 87 15.82 -1.75 -10.43
CA ARG A 87 15.71 -0.46 -11.14
C ARG A 87 14.28 0.06 -11.08
N THR A 88 13.28 -0.82 -11.25
CA THR A 88 11.88 -0.46 -11.09
C THR A 88 11.56 -0.07 -9.64
N LEU A 89 12.05 -0.83 -8.66
CA LEU A 89 11.89 -0.49 -7.25
C LEU A 89 12.55 0.85 -6.90
N GLY A 90 13.74 1.15 -7.44
CA GLY A 90 14.40 2.44 -7.26
C GLY A 90 13.63 3.62 -7.87
N ARG A 91 12.97 3.42 -9.03
CA ARG A 91 12.07 4.43 -9.61
C ARG A 91 10.84 4.66 -8.74
N MET A 92 10.30 3.61 -8.13
CA MET A 92 9.17 3.74 -7.21
C MET A 92 9.58 4.47 -5.94
N LEU A 93 10.74 4.13 -5.37
CA LEU A 93 11.27 4.77 -4.16
C LEU A 93 11.52 6.27 -4.35
N SER A 94 11.93 6.68 -5.55
CA SER A 94 12.11 8.11 -5.87
C SER A 94 10.81 8.85 -6.15
N ASN A 95 9.67 8.15 -6.25
CA ASN A 95 8.37 8.79 -6.41
C ASN A 95 7.84 9.25 -5.03
N PRO A 96 7.74 10.57 -4.76
CA PRO A 96 7.30 11.08 -3.46
C PRO A 96 5.87 10.66 -3.10
N ALA A 97 5.03 10.31 -4.08
CA ALA A 97 3.68 9.82 -3.86
C ALA A 97 3.60 8.30 -3.62
N PHE A 98 4.72 7.60 -3.61
CA PHE A 98 4.78 6.16 -3.38
C PHE A 98 5.63 5.87 -2.14
N LEU A 99 4.97 5.64 -1.01
CA LEU A 99 5.62 5.38 0.27
C LEU A 99 5.81 3.88 0.43
N MET A 100 7.05 3.46 0.69
CA MET A 100 7.45 2.06 0.80
C MET A 100 7.92 1.76 2.22
N PHE A 101 7.49 0.63 2.75
CA PHE A 101 7.81 0.20 4.11
C PHE A 101 8.18 -1.28 4.12
N GLY A 102 9.11 -1.62 5.00
CA GLY A 102 9.49 -3.00 5.26
C GLY A 102 9.09 -3.44 6.66
N VAL A 103 9.09 -4.75 6.86
CA VAL A 103 9.03 -5.38 8.17
C VAL A 103 10.25 -6.25 8.32
N TRP A 104 10.97 -6.10 9.42
CA TRP A 104 12.18 -6.85 9.72
C TRP A 104 12.01 -7.69 10.97
N GLU A 105 12.50 -8.92 10.94
CA GLU A 105 12.86 -9.68 12.13
C GLU A 105 14.38 -9.72 12.19
N LYS A 106 14.97 -8.96 13.13
CA LYS A 106 16.42 -8.69 13.16
C LYS A 106 16.87 -8.06 11.83
N ASP A 107 17.75 -8.73 11.09
CA ASP A 107 18.30 -8.24 9.82
C ASP A 107 17.56 -8.78 8.58
N GLU A 108 16.57 -9.65 8.78
CA GLU A 108 15.82 -10.26 7.68
C GLU A 108 14.52 -9.52 7.41
N ILE A 109 14.34 -9.04 6.17
CA ILE A 109 13.06 -8.50 5.74
C ILE A 109 12.06 -9.65 5.58
N CYS A 110 10.95 -9.58 6.31
CA CYS A 110 9.89 -10.59 6.31
C CYS A 110 8.55 -10.07 5.76
N GLY A 111 8.50 -8.80 5.40
CA GLY A 111 7.30 -8.19 4.86
C GLY A 111 7.56 -6.87 4.15
N TYR A 112 6.64 -6.52 3.25
CA TYR A 112 6.64 -5.30 2.48
C TYR A 112 5.24 -4.74 2.40
N PHE A 113 5.09 -3.43 2.56
CA PHE A 113 3.82 -2.75 2.35
C PHE A 113 4.03 -1.34 1.85
N PHE A 114 3.01 -0.77 1.23
CA PHE A 114 3.13 0.53 0.59
C PHE A 114 1.83 1.31 0.59
N LEU A 115 1.97 2.64 0.48
CA LEU A 115 0.88 3.55 0.15
C LEU A 115 1.22 4.26 -1.16
N ARG A 116 0.36 4.09 -2.16
CA ARG A 116 0.37 4.91 -3.37
C ARG A 116 -0.63 6.04 -3.22
N CYS A 117 -0.14 7.23 -2.95
CA CYS A 117 -0.94 8.42 -2.74
C CYS A 117 -1.22 9.17 -4.05
N PHE A 118 -2.35 9.85 -4.06
CA PHE A 118 -2.78 10.71 -5.15
C PHE A 118 -3.03 12.11 -4.62
N TRP A 119 -2.72 13.12 -5.43
CA TRP A 119 -2.86 14.54 -5.05
C TRP A 119 -4.28 14.91 -4.59
N ASN A 120 -5.29 14.16 -5.04
CA ASN A 120 -6.70 14.31 -4.69
C ASN A 120 -7.11 13.63 -3.35
N ARG A 121 -6.14 13.38 -2.45
CA ARG A 121 -6.36 12.77 -1.12
C ARG A 121 -6.95 11.36 -1.16
N ARG A 122 -6.60 10.60 -2.20
CA ARG A 122 -6.87 9.18 -2.29
C ARG A 122 -5.55 8.43 -2.18
N CYS A 123 -5.53 7.27 -1.54
CA CYS A 123 -4.38 6.39 -1.58
C CYS A 123 -4.80 4.94 -1.76
N PHE A 124 -3.93 4.18 -2.41
CA PHE A 124 -4.07 2.74 -2.55
C PHE A 124 -3.03 2.03 -1.70
N VAL A 125 -3.46 1.00 -0.99
CA VAL A 125 -2.60 0.21 -0.12
C VAL A 125 -2.39 -1.19 -0.66
N GLY A 126 -1.20 -1.72 -0.40
CA GLY A 126 -0.85 -3.09 -0.73
C GLY A 126 0.17 -3.61 0.27
N ARG A 127 0.12 -4.91 0.53
CA ARG A 127 1.06 -5.59 1.41
C ARG A 127 1.39 -7.00 0.91
N LEU A 128 2.57 -7.45 1.29
CA LEU A 128 3.12 -8.76 1.05
C LEU A 128 3.81 -9.21 2.35
N ILE A 129 3.55 -10.43 2.79
CA ILE A 129 4.21 -11.03 3.94
C ILE A 129 4.85 -12.31 3.46
N ASP A 130 6.08 -12.54 3.88
CA ASP A 130 6.74 -13.79 3.58
C ASP A 130 5.98 -14.98 4.16
N LYS A 131 5.93 -16.08 3.40
CA LYS A 131 5.14 -17.27 3.72
C LYS A 131 5.45 -17.83 5.11
N GLU A 132 6.73 -17.84 5.48
CA GLU A 132 7.20 -18.37 6.78
C GLU A 132 6.81 -17.47 7.96
N PHE A 133 6.46 -16.22 7.68
CA PHE A 133 6.15 -15.20 8.67
C PHE A 133 4.64 -14.89 8.77
N GLU A 134 3.82 -15.56 7.97
CA GLU A 134 2.38 -15.41 8.04
C GLU A 134 1.82 -15.87 9.38
N ARG A 135 0.62 -15.36 9.71
CA ARG A 135 -0.11 -15.69 10.96
C ARG A 135 0.60 -15.29 12.26
N ARG A 136 1.71 -14.55 12.20
CA ARG A 136 2.43 -13.96 13.35
C ARG A 136 1.92 -12.58 13.78
N GLY A 137 0.79 -12.12 13.23
CA GLY A 137 0.20 -10.81 13.55
C GLY A 137 0.74 -9.62 12.73
N ILE A 138 1.79 -9.81 11.93
CA ILE A 138 2.42 -8.78 11.09
C ILE A 138 1.41 -8.05 10.20
N GLY A 139 0.54 -8.78 9.49
CA GLY A 139 -0.42 -8.18 8.57
C GLY A 139 -1.46 -7.28 9.22
N ARG A 140 -1.78 -7.52 10.50
CA ARG A 140 -2.66 -6.63 11.27
C ARG A 140 -1.95 -5.30 11.54
N VAL A 141 -0.69 -5.33 11.96
CA VAL A 141 0.11 -4.14 12.27
C VAL A 141 0.42 -3.34 11.00
N MET A 142 0.77 -4.00 9.88
CA MET A 142 0.91 -3.35 8.58
C MET A 142 -0.37 -2.58 8.20
N ASN A 143 -1.55 -3.21 8.37
CA ASN A 143 -2.83 -2.55 8.09
C ASN A 143 -3.06 -1.35 9.01
N GLN A 144 -2.80 -1.48 10.32
CA GLN A 144 -2.91 -0.37 11.26
C GLN A 144 -2.02 0.80 10.84
N ILE A 145 -0.76 0.55 10.54
CA ILE A 145 0.18 1.58 10.08
C ILE A 145 -0.36 2.25 8.80
N MET A 146 -0.71 1.48 7.78
CA MET A 146 -1.21 2.05 6.52
C MET A 146 -2.49 2.87 6.69
N TYR A 147 -3.44 2.38 7.49
CA TYR A 147 -4.73 3.05 7.68
C TYR A 147 -4.56 4.32 8.50
N HIS A 148 -3.80 4.28 9.59
CA HIS A 148 -3.57 5.44 10.44
C HIS A 148 -2.75 6.50 9.71
N ILE A 149 -1.75 6.12 8.89
CA ILE A 149 -1.05 7.06 8.02
C ILE A 149 -2.05 7.76 7.09
N ALA A 150 -2.87 7.00 6.38
CA ALA A 150 -3.83 7.55 5.43
C ALA A 150 -4.83 8.49 6.13
N TRP A 151 -5.48 8.03 7.20
CA TRP A 151 -6.53 8.78 7.89
C TRP A 151 -5.99 10.04 8.58
N ARG A 152 -4.88 9.95 9.31
CA ARG A 152 -4.26 11.12 9.98
C ARG A 152 -3.70 12.14 8.98
N ALA A 153 -3.25 11.68 7.81
CA ALA A 153 -2.88 12.56 6.70
C ALA A 153 -4.09 13.16 5.95
N GLY A 154 -5.32 12.72 6.25
CA GLY A 154 -6.55 13.19 5.61
C GLY A 154 -6.83 12.56 4.24
N PHE A 155 -6.34 11.34 4.02
CA PHE A 155 -6.49 10.56 2.80
C PHE A 155 -7.57 9.47 2.96
N ARG A 156 -8.27 9.20 1.86
CA ARG A 156 -9.14 8.04 1.70
C ARG A 156 -8.31 6.81 1.36
N CYS A 157 -8.35 5.81 2.23
CA CYS A 157 -7.56 4.59 2.11
C CYS A 157 -8.33 3.53 1.30
N MET A 158 -7.78 3.08 0.17
CA MET A 158 -8.46 2.11 -0.70
C MET A 158 -7.55 0.93 -1.05
N THR A 159 -8.15 -0.16 -1.49
CA THR A 159 -7.43 -1.28 -2.09
C THR A 159 -8.26 -1.95 -3.18
N THR A 160 -7.59 -2.74 -4.01
CA THR A 160 -8.22 -3.56 -5.04
C THR A 160 -8.01 -5.03 -4.71
N ILE A 161 -9.10 -5.79 -4.62
CA ILE A 161 -9.06 -7.21 -4.22
C ILE A 161 -9.59 -8.05 -5.37
N SER A 162 -8.79 -9.00 -5.85
CA SER A 162 -9.30 -10.02 -6.77
C SER A 162 -10.30 -10.93 -6.06
N ARG A 163 -11.48 -11.15 -6.65
CA ARG A 163 -12.50 -12.12 -6.16
C ARG A 163 -11.94 -13.53 -6.05
N HIS A 164 -10.92 -13.85 -6.84
CA HIS A 164 -10.25 -15.16 -6.84
C HIS A 164 -9.31 -15.33 -5.63
N ASN A 165 -8.99 -14.25 -4.91
CA ASN A 165 -8.17 -14.32 -3.70
C ASN A 165 -9.03 -14.58 -2.44
N ARG A 166 -9.40 -15.85 -2.25
CA ARG A 166 -10.22 -16.30 -1.11
C ARG A 166 -9.63 -15.96 0.28
N ALA A 167 -8.29 -15.88 0.40
CA ALA A 167 -7.65 -15.53 1.67
C ALA A 167 -7.88 -14.06 2.03
N VAL A 168 -7.76 -13.16 1.05
CA VAL A 168 -7.99 -11.73 1.22
C VAL A 168 -9.48 -11.44 1.40
N MET A 169 -10.36 -12.08 0.61
CA MET A 169 -11.81 -11.96 0.77
C MET A 169 -12.27 -12.27 2.21
N ARG A 170 -11.85 -13.41 2.78
CA ARG A 170 -12.18 -13.77 4.18
C ARG A 170 -11.65 -12.80 5.23
N SER A 171 -10.49 -12.18 4.97
CA SER A 171 -9.93 -11.16 5.86
C SER A 171 -10.68 -9.84 5.79
N HIS A 172 -11.34 -9.53 4.67
CA HIS A 172 -12.14 -8.31 4.49
C HIS A 172 -13.61 -8.47 4.90
N GLU A 173 -14.21 -9.64 4.72
CA GLU A 173 -15.57 -9.94 5.20
C GLU A 173 -15.72 -9.73 6.71
N ARG A 174 -14.64 -9.90 7.47
CA ARG A 174 -14.62 -9.72 8.93
C ARG A 174 -14.14 -8.33 9.36
N ASN A 175 -13.77 -7.45 8.44
CA ASN A 175 -13.26 -6.13 8.77
C ASN A 175 -14.39 -5.10 8.74
N PRO A 176 -14.88 -4.59 9.90
CA PRO A 176 -16.00 -3.65 9.95
C PRO A 176 -15.70 -2.32 9.24
N HIS A 177 -14.42 -1.98 9.07
CA HIS A 177 -13.97 -0.76 8.40
C HIS A 177 -13.92 -0.91 6.87
N ALA A 178 -14.12 -2.11 6.31
CA ALA A 178 -14.02 -2.35 4.88
C ALA A 178 -15.37 -2.10 4.19
N ARG A 179 -15.46 -0.99 3.45
CA ARG A 179 -16.62 -0.65 2.63
C ARG A 179 -16.36 -0.99 1.17
N LEU A 180 -17.20 -1.84 0.59
CA LEU A 180 -17.18 -2.09 -0.85
C LEU A 180 -17.69 -0.84 -1.59
N LEU A 181 -16.86 -0.26 -2.45
CA LEU A 181 -17.22 0.89 -3.29
C LEU A 181 -17.73 0.49 -4.66
N GLY A 182 -17.35 -0.69 -5.15
CA GLY A 182 -17.84 -1.22 -6.41
C GLY A 182 -16.96 -2.32 -6.99
N GLU A 183 -17.34 -2.76 -8.18
CA GLU A 183 -16.64 -3.78 -8.94
C GLU A 183 -15.82 -3.15 -10.06
N LEU A 184 -14.62 -3.68 -10.27
CA LEU A 184 -13.69 -3.31 -11.33
C LEU A 184 -13.64 -4.45 -12.36
N PRO A 185 -13.27 -4.15 -13.62
CA PRO A 185 -13.08 -5.17 -14.65
C PRO A 185 -12.10 -6.27 -14.20
N ASN A 186 -12.23 -7.47 -14.78
CA ASN A 186 -11.40 -8.65 -14.49
C ASN A 186 -11.53 -9.19 -13.05
N ASP A 187 -12.75 -9.18 -12.49
CA ASP A 187 -13.08 -9.75 -11.18
C ASP A 187 -12.36 -9.09 -9.99
N TYR A 188 -12.09 -7.79 -10.07
CA TYR A 188 -11.55 -7.03 -8.94
C TYR A 188 -12.66 -6.26 -8.21
N LEU A 189 -12.52 -6.11 -6.90
CA LEU A 189 -13.36 -5.29 -6.04
C LEU A 189 -12.59 -4.05 -5.61
N LEU A 190 -13.22 -2.89 -5.65
CA LEU A 190 -12.70 -1.67 -5.05
C LEU A 190 -13.25 -1.54 -3.63
N VAL A 191 -12.36 -1.59 -2.65
CA VAL A 191 -12.71 -1.48 -1.22
C VAL A 191 -12.06 -0.24 -0.63
N GLU A 192 -12.80 0.48 0.21
CA GLU A 192 -12.30 1.58 1.03
C GLU A 192 -12.27 1.17 2.49
N PHE A 193 -11.21 1.57 3.19
CA PHE A 193 -11.09 1.45 4.64
C PHE A 193 -11.49 2.78 5.28
N THR A 194 -12.63 2.78 5.95
CA THR A 194 -13.14 3.93 6.70
C THR A 194 -12.71 3.83 8.15
N GLN A 195 -12.23 4.92 8.72
CA GLN A 195 -12.16 5.04 10.18
C GLN A 195 -13.59 4.85 10.72
N ASP A 196 -13.78 4.07 11.78
CA ASP A 196 -15.07 4.02 12.48
C ASP A 196 -15.37 5.43 13.00
N VAL A 197 -16.07 6.22 12.20
CA VAL A 197 -16.82 7.35 12.70
C VAL A 197 -18.08 6.73 13.26
N ARG A 198 -18.03 6.29 14.53
CA ARG A 198 -19.25 6.42 15.33
C ARG A 198 -19.55 7.91 15.32
N GLU A 199 -20.54 8.32 14.52
CA GLU A 199 -21.13 9.64 14.64
C GLU A 199 -21.46 9.85 16.13
N GLY A 200 -20.72 10.72 16.80
CA GLY A 200 -21.00 11.14 18.18
C GLY A 200 -20.29 10.44 19.34
N GLY A 201 -19.07 9.92 19.20
CA GLY A 201 -18.32 9.39 20.36
C GLY A 201 -16.83 9.69 20.32
N GLY A 202 -16.35 10.52 21.25
CA GLY A 202 -15.01 11.09 21.27
C GLY A 202 -13.86 10.09 21.16
N ILE A 203 -12.78 10.61 20.58
CA ILE A 203 -11.47 9.97 20.46
C ILE A 203 -11.00 9.60 21.87
N LYS A 204 -10.73 8.31 22.10
CA LYS A 204 -9.79 7.91 23.14
C LYS A 204 -8.51 7.46 22.47
N ALA A 205 -7.42 8.10 22.90
CA ALA A 205 -6.04 7.74 22.66
C ALA A 205 -5.76 6.31 23.12
#